data_AF-A0A673YFH8-F1
#
_entry.id   AF-A0A673YFH8-F1
#
_cell.length_a   1.000
_cell.length_b   1.000
_cell.length_c   1.000
_cell.angle_alpha   90.00
_cell.angle_beta   90.00
_cell.angle_gamma   90.00
#
_symmetry.space_group_name_H-M   'P 1'
#
loop_
_entity.id
_entity.type
_entity.pdbx_description
1 polymer ?
#
loop_
_entity_poly.entity_id
_entity_poly.type
_entity_poly.pdbx_seq_one_letter_code
_entity_poly.pdbx_strand_id
1 'polypeptide(L)'
;MYEVHDEVHDDHLRYSTVALLLRAHTNFVNLLWSLFYWHHKLGILANITNFIFLSHKCLIIYLCCLHCSTTQTVNTPAMHRESYIRVRVLPDKMAESSVHSNPRMRTFFTVVCGNTLGSHKDFLKQLTMQRDFTEVWTPEKSDVIITFCPIVSRAGTDIEAALQEIPSNEAGKRVVLVVLHHSFNPDCTVPDSSRLVTRDDMITVDCLFHENQGLLDCPRNKEAVGTIWRGLNIQPKNKITTKHWFKDTKMDDGSTASELKKSKKQVDALKKELQETKCDLEVLNQQCVYKDELLKQIDELNQKLGETDFQ
;
A
#
# COMPACT_ATOMS: atom_id res chain seq x y z
N MET A 1 -1.41 29.15 -67.88
CA MET A 1 -1.68 29.99 -66.70
C MET A 1 -1.80 29.04 -65.52
N TYR A 2 -0.98 29.29 -64.48
CA TYR A 2 -1.16 29.04 -63.03
C TYR A 2 -2.06 27.86 -62.58
N GLU A 3 -1.68 27.01 -61.63
CA GLU A 3 -1.03 27.32 -60.36
C GLU A 3 -0.48 26.02 -59.71
N VAL A 4 0.72 26.11 -59.13
CA VAL A 4 1.28 25.09 -58.21
C VAL A 4 0.75 25.46 -56.82
N HIS A 5 -0.01 24.57 -56.20
CA HIS A 5 -0.30 24.66 -54.77
C HIS A 5 0.57 23.66 -54.02
N ASP A 6 1.59 24.20 -53.36
CA ASP A 6 2.38 23.54 -52.32
C ASP A 6 1.48 23.21 -51.12
N GLU A 7 1.37 21.94 -50.76
CA GLU A 7 0.92 21.51 -49.43
C GLU A 7 2.16 21.40 -48.51
N VAL A 8 2.61 22.53 -47.98
CA VAL A 8 3.57 22.59 -46.86
C VAL A 8 2.77 22.89 -45.59
N HIS A 9 2.22 21.85 -44.95
CA HIS A 9 1.63 21.99 -43.61
C HIS A 9 1.62 20.66 -42.83
N ASP A 10 2.81 20.09 -42.54
CA ASP A 10 2.96 19.17 -41.39
C ASP A 10 4.39 19.05 -40.81
N ASP A 11 5.26 20.05 -40.99
CA ASP A 11 6.59 20.05 -40.34
C ASP A 11 6.68 21.01 -39.14
N HIS A 12 5.80 22.01 -39.05
CA HIS A 12 5.93 23.05 -38.03
C HIS A 12 5.59 22.58 -36.59
N LEU A 13 4.78 21.52 -36.45
CA LEU A 13 4.41 20.98 -35.14
C LEU A 13 5.50 20.05 -34.56
N ARG A 14 6.21 19.30 -35.41
CA ARG A 14 7.29 18.38 -35.01
C ARG A 14 8.54 19.11 -34.55
N TYR A 15 8.89 20.23 -35.21
CA TYR A 15 10.01 21.07 -34.79
C TYR A 15 9.78 21.74 -33.43
N SER A 16 8.51 22.03 -33.06
CA SER A 16 8.17 22.67 -31.79
C SER A 16 8.39 21.75 -30.59
N THR A 17 7.98 20.48 -30.68
CA THR A 17 8.14 19.50 -29.59
C THR A 17 9.62 19.14 -29.37
N VAL A 18 10.39 18.97 -30.45
CA VAL A 18 11.82 18.68 -30.36
C VAL A 18 12.59 19.89 -29.80
N ALA A 19 12.23 21.12 -30.21
CA ALA A 19 12.83 22.33 -29.66
C ALA A 19 12.53 22.51 -28.16
N LEU A 20 11.31 22.19 -27.70
CA LEU A 20 10.95 22.23 -26.28
C LEU A 20 11.74 21.21 -25.45
N LEU A 21 11.94 20.00 -25.97
CA LEU A 21 12.74 18.96 -25.32
C LEU A 21 14.23 19.34 -25.26
N LEU A 22 14.78 19.92 -26.33
CA LEU A 22 16.15 20.44 -26.34
C LEU A 22 16.32 21.59 -25.34
N ARG A 23 15.34 22.50 -25.22
CA ARG A 23 15.36 23.59 -24.22
C ARG A 23 15.31 23.05 -22.80
N ALA A 24 14.48 22.04 -22.54
CA ALA A 24 14.40 21.37 -21.24
C ALA A 24 15.72 20.66 -20.88
N HIS A 25 16.36 20.01 -21.86
CA HIS A 25 17.66 19.36 -21.69
C HIS A 25 18.76 20.37 -21.35
N THR A 26 18.86 21.48 -22.09
CA THR A 26 19.85 22.53 -21.82
C THR A 26 19.64 23.17 -20.45
N ASN A 27 18.40 23.41 -20.04
CA ASN A 27 18.09 23.94 -18.71
C ASN A 27 18.47 22.96 -17.59
N PHE A 28 18.25 21.67 -17.78
CA PHE A 28 18.61 20.63 -16.82
C PHE A 28 20.14 20.47 -16.67
N VAL A 29 20.87 20.45 -17.80
CA VAL A 29 22.34 20.40 -17.80
C VAL A 29 22.93 21.64 -17.12
N ASN A 30 22.37 22.83 -17.37
CA ASN A 30 22.80 24.06 -16.71
C ASN A 30 22.53 24.04 -15.19
N LEU A 31 21.41 23.45 -14.76
CA LEU A 31 21.08 23.29 -13.34
C LEU A 31 22.08 22.36 -12.65
N LEU A 32 22.41 21.23 -13.29
CA LEU A 32 23.41 20.28 -12.79
C LEU A 32 24.81 20.90 -12.74
N TRP A 33 25.19 21.68 -13.75
CA TRP A 33 26.48 22.39 -13.77
C TRP A 33 26.55 23.46 -12.67
N SER A 34 25.44 24.17 -12.41
CA SER A 34 25.35 25.16 -11.33
C SER A 34 25.43 24.51 -9.94
N LEU A 35 24.77 23.37 -9.75
CA LEU A 35 24.86 22.57 -8.52
C LEU A 35 26.28 22.03 -8.31
N PHE A 36 26.94 21.58 -9.38
CA PHE A 36 28.34 21.11 -9.32
C PHE A 36 29.31 22.25 -8.99
N TYR A 37 29.12 23.43 -9.58
CA TYR A 37 29.91 24.63 -9.30
C TYR A 37 29.75 25.12 -7.85
N TRP A 38 28.52 25.09 -7.31
CA TRP A 38 28.26 25.40 -5.90
C TRP A 38 28.84 24.34 -4.94
N HIS A 39 28.77 23.06 -5.31
CA HIS A 39 29.34 21.96 -4.52
C HIS A 39 30.86 22.04 -4.42
N HIS A 40 31.55 22.39 -5.52
CA HIS A 40 33.00 22.57 -5.55
C HIS A 40 33.46 23.80 -4.74
N LYS A 41 32.65 24.87 -4.70
CA LYS A 41 32.98 26.13 -3.98
C LYS A 41 32.74 26.05 -2.47
N LEU A 42 31.89 25.14 -2.00
CA LEU A 42 31.54 24.96 -0.58
C LEU A 42 32.37 23.88 0.15
N GLY A 43 33.27 23.16 -0.54
CA GLY A 43 34.25 22.28 0.12
C GLY A 43 33.65 21.14 0.95
N ILE A 44 32.45 20.66 0.60
CA ILE A 44 31.77 19.58 1.35
C ILE A 44 32.19 18.23 0.77
N LEU A 45 33.10 17.53 1.45
CA LEU A 45 33.58 16.18 1.11
C LEU A 45 32.69 15.07 1.70
N ALA A 46 31.38 15.22 1.65
CA ALA A 46 30.45 14.17 2.02
C ALA A 46 29.48 13.90 0.86
N ASN A 47 29.46 12.64 0.40
CA ASN A 47 28.46 12.06 -0.51
C ASN A 47 28.62 12.21 -2.04
N ILE A 48 29.81 11.91 -2.57
CA ILE A 48 29.97 11.61 -4.01
C ILE A 48 29.15 10.38 -4.43
N THR A 49 28.95 9.40 -3.53
CA THR A 49 28.18 8.17 -3.80
C THR A 49 26.68 8.40 -3.98
N ASN A 50 26.04 9.25 -3.17
CA ASN A 50 24.61 9.56 -3.34
C ASN A 50 24.34 10.39 -4.60
N PHE A 51 25.29 11.23 -5.04
CA PHE A 51 25.14 12.02 -6.26
C PHE A 51 25.22 11.16 -7.53
N ILE A 52 26.09 10.16 -7.55
CA ILE A 52 26.17 9.15 -8.63
C ILE A 52 24.91 8.28 -8.65
N PHE A 53 24.34 7.94 -7.49
CA PHE A 53 23.08 7.18 -7.41
C PHE A 53 21.87 7.98 -7.91
N LEU A 54 21.84 9.30 -7.67
CA LEU A 54 20.76 10.16 -8.12
C LEU A 54 20.82 10.41 -9.64
N SER A 55 22.02 10.55 -10.20
CA SER A 55 22.20 10.71 -11.64
C SER A 55 21.84 9.45 -12.43
N HIS A 56 22.13 8.25 -11.90
CA HIS A 56 21.73 6.98 -12.51
C HIS A 56 20.21 6.79 -12.57
N LYS A 57 19.48 7.18 -11.50
CA LYS A 57 18.01 7.10 -11.49
C LYS A 57 17.37 8.08 -12.48
N CYS A 58 17.93 9.29 -12.62
CA CYS A 58 17.48 10.25 -13.63
C CYS A 58 17.74 9.78 -15.06
N LEU A 59 18.88 9.13 -15.33
CA LEU A 59 19.21 8.59 -16.65
C LEU A 59 18.26 7.44 -17.05
N ILE A 60 17.88 6.57 -16.10
CA ILE A 60 16.91 5.48 -16.34
C ILE A 60 15.53 6.05 -16.69
N ILE A 61 15.06 7.08 -15.97
CA ILE A 61 13.78 7.74 -16.27
C ILE A 61 13.83 8.40 -17.66
N TYR A 62 14.93 9.06 -18.00
CA TYR A 62 15.13 9.68 -19.31
C TYR A 62 15.14 8.65 -20.46
N LEU A 63 15.84 7.53 -20.31
CA LEU A 63 15.88 6.45 -21.30
C LEU A 63 14.51 5.77 -21.46
N CYS A 64 13.75 5.60 -20.37
CA CYS A 64 12.36 5.10 -20.43
C CYS A 64 11.44 6.05 -21.22
N CYS A 65 11.58 7.36 -21.05
CA CYS A 65 10.82 8.35 -21.82
C CYS A 65 11.19 8.34 -23.33
N LEU A 66 12.46 8.11 -23.66
CA LEU A 66 12.93 7.97 -25.05
C LEU A 66 12.40 6.68 -25.72
N HIS A 67 12.34 5.58 -24.98
CA HIS A 67 11.83 4.29 -25.46
C HIS A 67 10.30 4.30 -25.67
N CYS A 68 9.58 5.06 -24.85
CA CYS A 68 8.14 5.30 -25.01
C CYS A 68 7.82 6.17 -26.24
N SER A 69 8.72 7.10 -26.59
CA SER A 69 8.55 7.99 -27.75
C SER A 69 8.87 7.32 -29.08
N THR A 70 9.71 6.28 -29.09
CA THR A 70 10.10 5.52 -30.30
C THR A 70 9.15 4.37 -30.64
N THR A 71 8.30 3.94 -29.71
CA THR A 71 7.32 2.86 -29.94
C THR A 71 5.98 3.35 -30.49
N GLN A 72 5.76 4.67 -30.56
CA GLN A 72 4.58 5.26 -31.21
C GLN A 72 4.77 5.57 -32.71
N THR A 73 5.92 5.27 -33.30
CA THR A 73 6.20 5.56 -34.73
C THR A 73 6.29 4.32 -35.63
N VAL A 74 6.07 3.11 -35.10
CA VAL A 74 6.08 1.87 -35.89
C VAL A 74 4.75 1.15 -35.71
N ASN A 75 3.68 1.68 -36.29
CA ASN A 75 2.45 0.94 -36.62
C ASN A 75 1.57 1.78 -37.56
N THR A 76 2.04 1.98 -38.79
CA THR A 76 1.18 2.29 -39.94
C THR A 76 1.31 1.17 -40.95
N PRO A 77 0.25 0.38 -41.24
CA PRO A 77 0.19 -0.43 -42.44
C PRO A 77 -0.47 0.39 -43.55
N ALA A 78 0.26 0.55 -44.66
CA ALA A 78 -0.26 1.06 -45.92
C ALA A 78 -1.18 0.03 -46.62
N MET A 79 -2.15 0.56 -47.36
CA MET A 79 -3.13 -0.08 -48.25
C MET A 79 -2.74 -1.41 -48.92
N HIS A 80 -3.65 -2.39 -48.88
CA HIS A 80 -3.94 -3.19 -50.08
C HIS A 80 -5.38 -3.76 -50.12
N ARG A 81 -6.09 -3.37 -51.18
CA ARG A 81 -7.25 -3.96 -51.89
C ARG A 81 -8.56 -4.35 -51.17
N GLU A 82 -9.62 -3.82 -51.78
CA GLU A 82 -11.05 -4.04 -51.59
C GLU A 82 -11.49 -5.52 -51.59
N SER A 83 -12.41 -5.85 -50.68
CA SER A 83 -13.57 -6.70 -51.02
C SER A 83 -14.74 -6.37 -50.08
N TYR A 84 -15.91 -6.25 -50.71
CA TYR A 84 -17.12 -5.59 -50.24
C TYR A 84 -17.96 -6.54 -49.37
N ILE A 85 -18.26 -6.19 -48.11
CA ILE A 85 -19.46 -6.71 -47.42
C ILE A 85 -20.15 -5.59 -46.64
N ARG A 86 -21.36 -5.28 -47.10
CA ARG A 86 -22.29 -4.27 -46.60
C ARG A 86 -22.95 -4.77 -45.32
N VAL A 87 -22.62 -4.21 -44.15
CA VAL A 87 -23.38 -4.45 -42.91
C VAL A 87 -24.10 -3.17 -42.50
N ARG A 88 -25.43 -3.27 -42.38
CA ARG A 88 -26.33 -2.18 -42.03
C ARG A 88 -26.05 -1.70 -40.60
N VAL A 89 -25.98 -0.39 -40.40
CA VAL A 89 -26.09 0.22 -39.07
C VAL A 89 -27.54 0.13 -38.60
N LEU A 90 -27.76 -0.44 -37.41
CA LEU A 90 -28.99 -0.27 -36.62
C LEU A 90 -28.60 0.24 -35.22
N PRO A 91 -29.46 1.06 -34.59
CA PRO A 91 -29.03 1.98 -33.53
C PRO A 91 -29.01 1.37 -32.13
N ASP A 92 -28.20 2.00 -31.28
CA ASP A 92 -27.98 1.78 -29.85
C ASP A 92 -29.21 1.35 -29.06
N LYS A 93 -29.13 0.18 -28.39
CA LYS A 93 -29.91 -0.13 -27.18
C LYS A 93 -29.18 -1.10 -26.23
N MET A 94 -28.72 -0.52 -25.12
CA MET A 94 -28.93 -0.91 -23.71
C MET A 94 -28.33 -2.20 -23.12
N ALA A 95 -27.75 -1.98 -21.94
CA ALA A 95 -27.62 -2.83 -20.76
C ALA A 95 -26.46 -3.84 -20.73
N GLU A 96 -25.29 -3.33 -20.36
CA GLU A 96 -24.17 -4.10 -19.83
C GLU A 96 -24.52 -4.64 -18.43
N SER A 97 -24.60 -5.97 -18.33
CA SER A 97 -24.58 -6.71 -17.07
C SER A 97 -23.40 -7.66 -17.11
N SER A 98 -22.25 -7.22 -16.58
CA SER A 98 -21.15 -8.11 -16.23
C SER A 98 -20.22 -7.43 -15.24
N VAL A 99 -20.59 -7.43 -13.96
CA VAL A 99 -19.66 -7.14 -12.86
C VAL A 99 -18.77 -8.36 -12.67
N HIS A 100 -17.65 -8.41 -13.40
CA HIS A 100 -16.48 -9.15 -12.96
C HIS A 100 -15.61 -8.15 -12.20
N SER A 101 -15.87 -7.97 -10.90
CA SER A 101 -15.05 -7.11 -10.04
C SER A 101 -13.73 -7.81 -9.74
N ASN A 102 -12.68 -7.40 -10.44
CA ASN A 102 -11.32 -7.52 -9.91
C ASN A 102 -11.33 -6.87 -8.51
N PRO A 103 -10.94 -7.56 -7.43
CA PRO A 103 -10.98 -6.98 -6.08
C PRO A 103 -10.01 -5.79 -6.04
N ARG A 104 -10.56 -4.58 -6.14
CA ARG A 104 -9.79 -3.35 -5.93
C ARG A 104 -9.28 -3.38 -4.49
N MET A 105 -7.97 -3.28 -4.34
CA MET A 105 -7.31 -3.04 -3.06
C MET A 105 -7.92 -1.79 -2.43
N ARG A 106 -8.39 -1.89 -1.18
CA ARG A 106 -9.08 -0.81 -0.48
C ARG A 106 -8.07 0.10 0.20
N THR A 107 -8.22 1.41 0.05
CA THR A 107 -7.45 2.36 0.86
C THR A 107 -8.22 2.74 2.11
N PHE A 108 -7.53 2.93 3.23
CA PHE A 108 -8.15 3.39 4.47
C PHE A 108 -7.37 4.54 5.11
N PHE A 109 -8.11 5.44 5.76
CA PHE A 109 -7.56 6.50 6.60
C PHE A 109 -7.90 6.22 8.07
N THR A 110 -6.94 6.44 8.97
CA THR A 110 -7.09 6.14 10.39
C THR A 110 -7.36 7.40 11.20
N VAL A 111 -8.37 7.38 12.05
CA VAL A 111 -8.64 8.40 13.08
C VAL A 111 -8.50 7.75 14.46
N VAL A 112 -7.74 8.35 15.37
CA VAL A 112 -7.52 7.80 16.72
C VAL A 112 -8.01 8.81 17.75
N CYS A 113 -9.16 8.55 18.37
CA CYS A 113 -9.86 9.46 19.27
C CYS A 113 -9.44 9.24 20.73
N GLY A 114 -8.14 9.35 21.03
CA GLY A 114 -7.60 9.23 22.38
C GLY A 114 -6.45 8.22 22.50
N ASN A 115 -6.09 7.88 23.73
CA ASN A 115 -4.96 6.99 23.98
C ASN A 115 -5.40 5.51 23.90
N THR A 116 -4.92 4.82 22.87
CA THR A 116 -5.21 3.40 22.61
C THR A 116 -4.06 2.47 23.02
N LEU A 117 -2.97 3.02 23.57
CA LEU A 117 -1.77 2.28 24.00
C LEU A 117 -1.16 1.42 22.88
N GLY A 118 -1.25 1.89 21.63
CA GLY A 118 -0.74 1.16 20.46
C GLY A 118 -1.68 0.07 19.92
N SER A 119 -2.78 -0.25 20.62
CA SER A 119 -3.71 -1.32 20.23
C SER A 119 -4.37 -1.09 18.86
N HIS A 120 -4.52 0.16 18.44
CA HIS A 120 -4.95 0.50 17.07
C HIS A 120 -3.99 -0.06 16.01
N LYS A 121 -2.68 -0.03 16.25
CA LYS A 121 -1.67 -0.56 15.33
C LYS A 121 -1.75 -2.08 15.26
N ASP A 122 -1.93 -2.74 16.40
CA ASP A 122 -2.10 -4.20 16.45
C ASP A 122 -3.37 -4.62 15.71
N PHE A 123 -4.46 -3.87 15.87
CA PHE A 123 -5.71 -4.10 15.16
C PHE A 123 -5.54 -3.93 13.64
N LEU A 124 -4.94 -2.82 13.22
CA LEU A 124 -4.67 -2.56 11.80
C LEU A 124 -3.72 -3.59 11.20
N LYS A 125 -2.73 -4.07 11.96
CA LYS A 125 -1.86 -5.17 11.54
C LYS A 125 -2.66 -6.44 11.30
N GLN A 126 -3.59 -6.80 12.18
CA GLN A 126 -4.50 -7.94 11.99
C GLN A 126 -5.42 -7.75 10.78
N LEU A 127 -5.95 -6.53 10.61
CA LEU A 127 -6.82 -6.18 9.48
C LEU A 127 -6.09 -6.21 8.14
N THR A 128 -4.82 -5.83 8.08
CA THR A 128 -4.05 -5.71 6.83
C THR A 128 -3.25 -6.96 6.46
N MET A 129 -3.27 -8.03 7.29
CA MET A 129 -2.48 -9.26 7.05
C MET A 129 -2.69 -9.88 5.66
N GLN A 130 -3.88 -9.72 5.06
CA GLN A 130 -4.25 -10.32 3.78
C GLN A 130 -3.95 -9.42 2.57
N ARG A 131 -3.35 -8.24 2.77
CA ARG A 131 -2.96 -7.24 1.74
C ARG A 131 -4.08 -6.68 0.87
N ASP A 132 -5.34 -6.81 1.28
CA ASP A 132 -6.48 -6.21 0.57
C ASP A 132 -6.77 -4.76 1.07
N PHE A 133 -5.97 -4.25 2.01
CA PHE A 133 -6.05 -2.90 2.57
C PHE A 133 -4.70 -2.18 2.53
N THR A 134 -4.72 -0.88 2.21
CA THR A 134 -3.55 0.02 2.25
C THR A 134 -3.88 1.28 3.03
N GLU A 135 -3.04 1.66 3.98
CA GLU A 135 -3.21 2.91 4.73
C GLU A 135 -2.82 4.11 3.85
N VAL A 136 -3.61 5.17 3.91
CA VAL A 136 -3.33 6.46 3.27
C VAL A 136 -3.32 7.58 4.30
N TRP A 137 -2.59 8.65 3.98
CA TRP A 137 -2.35 9.76 4.91
C TRP A 137 -3.43 10.84 4.91
N THR A 138 -4.38 10.80 3.97
CA THR A 138 -5.43 11.81 3.87
C THR A 138 -6.80 11.15 3.63
N PRO A 139 -7.88 11.67 4.23
CA PRO A 139 -9.21 11.08 4.13
C PRO A 139 -9.78 11.14 2.70
N GLU A 140 -9.37 12.10 1.88
CA GLU A 140 -9.83 12.27 0.49
C GLU A 140 -9.42 11.07 -0.38
N LYS A 141 -8.22 10.52 -0.12
CA LYS A 141 -7.65 9.38 -0.87
C LYS A 141 -8.08 8.02 -0.32
N SER A 142 -8.89 7.99 0.74
CA SER A 142 -9.35 6.76 1.39
C SER A 142 -10.71 6.30 0.86
N ASP A 143 -10.87 5.00 0.68
CA ASP A 143 -12.19 4.37 0.44
C ASP A 143 -12.97 4.18 1.75
N VAL A 144 -12.25 4.05 2.88
CA VAL A 144 -12.80 3.74 4.20
C VAL A 144 -12.12 4.59 5.26
N ILE A 145 -12.89 5.13 6.20
CA ILE A 145 -12.35 5.77 7.42
C ILE A 145 -12.48 4.78 8.57
N ILE A 146 -11.36 4.47 9.25
CA ILE A 146 -11.33 3.61 10.43
C ILE A 146 -11.04 4.48 11.65
N THR A 147 -12.03 4.63 12.51
CA THR A 147 -11.98 5.44 13.73
C THR A 147 -11.82 4.55 14.94
N PHE A 148 -10.81 4.79 15.77
CA PHE A 148 -10.58 4.10 17.03
C PHE A 148 -11.04 4.95 18.21
N CYS A 149 -11.91 4.38 19.05
CA CYS A 149 -12.48 5.03 20.23
C CYS A 149 -12.19 4.18 21.47
N PRO A 150 -11.15 4.50 22.26
CA PRO A 150 -10.97 3.90 23.58
C PRO A 150 -12.02 4.43 24.55
N ILE A 151 -12.68 3.52 25.28
CA ILE A 151 -13.59 3.89 26.37
C ILE A 151 -12.76 4.22 27.60
N VAL A 152 -12.75 5.49 27.99
CA VAL A 152 -12.00 6.02 29.13
C VAL A 152 -12.94 6.52 30.21
N SER A 153 -14.09 7.07 29.81
CA SER A 153 -15.10 7.60 30.72
C SER A 153 -16.36 6.73 30.68
N ARG A 154 -17.22 6.94 29.69
CA ARG A 154 -18.48 6.25 29.47
C ARG A 154 -18.66 6.06 27.98
N ALA A 155 -19.08 4.86 27.59
CA ALA A 155 -19.25 4.49 26.19
C ALA A 155 -20.00 5.54 25.36
N GLY A 156 -21.15 6.03 25.84
CA GLY A 156 -21.93 7.04 25.11
C GLY A 156 -21.19 8.35 24.88
N THR A 157 -20.49 8.87 25.90
CA THR A 157 -19.75 10.14 25.78
C THR A 157 -18.52 10.00 24.90
N ASP A 158 -17.75 8.94 25.09
CA ASP A 158 -16.51 8.72 24.33
C ASP A 158 -16.83 8.43 22.85
N ILE A 159 -17.91 7.68 22.56
CA ILE A 159 -18.39 7.43 21.19
C ILE A 159 -18.90 8.71 20.55
N GLU A 160 -19.70 9.52 21.25
CA GLU A 160 -20.18 10.79 20.72
C GLU A 160 -19.03 11.73 20.36
N ALA A 161 -18.01 11.84 21.22
CA ALA A 161 -16.81 12.61 20.92
C ALA A 161 -16.04 12.04 19.72
N ALA A 162 -15.87 10.71 19.64
CA ALA A 162 -15.20 10.07 18.51
C ALA A 162 -15.93 10.30 17.18
N LEU A 163 -17.27 10.33 17.18
CA LEU A 163 -18.07 10.62 15.99
C LEU A 163 -17.88 12.06 15.49
N GLN A 164 -17.60 13.03 16.37
CA GLN A 164 -17.32 14.42 16.00
C GLN A 164 -15.95 14.61 15.35
N GLU A 165 -14.99 13.74 15.66
CA GLU A 165 -13.63 13.75 15.08
C GLU A 165 -13.56 13.09 13.69
N ILE A 166 -14.63 12.42 13.24
CA ILE A 166 -14.66 11.78 11.93
C ILE A 166 -14.76 12.88 10.87
N PRO A 167 -13.83 12.96 9.91
CA PRO A 167 -13.93 13.91 8.81
C PRO A 167 -15.28 13.80 8.11
N SER A 168 -15.89 14.95 7.78
CA SER A 168 -17.14 14.99 7.02
C SER A 168 -17.03 14.07 5.82
N ASN A 169 -17.89 13.04 5.78
CA ASN A 169 -17.80 12.04 4.74
C ASN A 169 -18.11 12.68 3.40
N GLU A 170 -17.16 12.57 2.46
CA GLU A 170 -17.54 12.68 1.06
C GLU A 170 -18.61 11.62 0.79
N ALA A 171 -19.68 12.00 0.09
CA ALA A 171 -20.83 11.14 -0.13
C ALA A 171 -20.40 9.75 -0.63
N GLY A 172 -20.74 8.71 0.13
CA GLY A 172 -20.49 7.31 -0.23
C GLY A 172 -19.29 6.63 0.45
N LYS A 173 -18.48 7.32 1.25
CA LYS A 173 -17.41 6.67 2.03
C LYS A 173 -17.96 5.89 3.22
N ARG A 174 -17.49 4.65 3.39
CA ARG A 174 -17.83 3.81 4.56
C ARG A 174 -17.01 4.22 5.76
N VAL A 175 -17.63 4.20 6.93
CA VAL A 175 -16.98 4.49 8.20
C VAL A 175 -16.97 3.21 9.04
N VAL A 176 -15.85 2.92 9.69
CA VAL A 176 -15.69 1.84 10.66
C VAL A 176 -15.36 2.47 12.01
N LEU A 177 -16.16 2.18 13.04
CA LEU A 177 -15.86 2.55 14.42
C LEU A 177 -15.38 1.32 15.18
N VAL A 178 -14.14 1.35 15.65
CA VAL A 178 -13.54 0.33 16.52
C VAL A 178 -13.55 0.86 17.95
N VAL A 179 -14.45 0.35 18.77
CA VAL A 179 -14.57 0.71 20.19
C VAL A 179 -13.66 -0.19 21.01
N LEU A 180 -12.69 0.39 21.72
CA LEU A 180 -11.71 -0.32 22.53
C LEU A 180 -12.11 -0.24 24.01
N HIS A 181 -12.56 -1.37 24.54
CA HIS A 181 -12.92 -1.51 25.96
C HIS A 181 -11.71 -1.98 26.75
N HIS A 182 -11.37 -1.22 27.78
CA HIS A 182 -10.28 -1.56 28.67
C HIS A 182 -10.66 -2.76 29.54
N SER A 183 -9.97 -3.87 29.37
CA SER A 183 -10.20 -5.08 30.16
C SER A 183 -8.99 -6.01 30.10
N PHE A 184 -8.64 -6.62 31.23
CA PHE A 184 -7.66 -7.72 31.27
C PHE A 184 -8.30 -9.08 30.91
N ASN A 185 -9.63 -9.22 31.05
CA ASN A 185 -10.32 -10.48 30.85
C ASN A 185 -10.67 -10.70 29.35
N PRO A 186 -10.08 -11.69 28.66
CA PRO A 186 -10.37 -11.94 27.24
C PRO A 186 -11.82 -12.39 26.99
N ASP A 187 -12.51 -12.90 28.01
CA ASP A 187 -13.91 -13.33 27.96
C ASP A 187 -14.88 -12.25 28.47
N CYS A 188 -14.40 -11.01 28.65
CA CYS A 188 -15.23 -9.90 29.11
C CYS A 188 -16.42 -9.67 28.15
N THR A 189 -17.62 -9.63 28.73
CA THR A 189 -18.82 -9.25 28.00
C THR A 189 -18.96 -7.74 28.05
N VAL A 190 -18.90 -7.09 26.89
CA VAL A 190 -19.11 -5.65 26.76
C VAL A 190 -20.45 -5.39 26.05
N PRO A 191 -21.14 -4.29 26.38
CA PRO A 191 -22.33 -3.87 25.65
C PRO A 191 -22.03 -3.67 24.16
N ASP A 192 -23.02 -3.97 23.32
CA ASP A 192 -22.95 -3.71 21.88
C ASP A 192 -23.00 -2.20 21.60
N SER A 193 -21.88 -1.64 21.15
CA SER A 193 -21.73 -0.21 20.91
C SER A 193 -22.45 0.26 19.64
N SER A 194 -22.85 -0.64 18.74
CA SER A 194 -23.61 -0.27 17.54
C SER A 194 -24.94 0.42 17.89
N ARG A 195 -25.51 0.09 19.07
CA ARG A 195 -26.74 0.69 19.61
C ARG A 195 -26.60 2.17 19.95
N LEU A 196 -25.39 2.67 20.10
CA LEU A 196 -25.08 4.07 20.42
C LEU A 196 -24.84 4.91 19.16
N VAL A 197 -24.95 4.31 17.98
CA VAL A 197 -24.71 4.96 16.70
C VAL A 197 -25.96 4.87 15.83
N THR A 198 -26.33 5.99 15.21
CA THR A 198 -27.56 6.12 14.40
C THR A 198 -27.31 6.11 12.89
N ARG A 199 -26.05 5.99 12.46
CA ARG A 199 -25.64 6.06 11.05
C ARG A 199 -25.62 4.68 10.39
N ASP A 200 -26.48 4.48 9.39
CA ASP A 200 -26.59 3.21 8.64
C ASP A 200 -25.37 2.91 7.75
N ASP A 201 -24.55 3.91 7.43
CA ASP A 201 -23.33 3.77 6.62
C ASP A 201 -22.11 3.33 7.42
N MET A 202 -22.28 3.02 8.71
CA MET A 202 -21.20 2.73 9.64
C MET A 202 -21.16 1.26 10.09
N ILE A 203 -19.96 0.70 10.18
CA ILE A 203 -19.69 -0.60 10.78
C ILE A 203 -19.11 -0.36 12.17
N THR A 204 -19.82 -0.74 13.22
CA THR A 204 -19.32 -0.64 14.60
C THR A 204 -18.86 -2.00 15.09
N VAL A 205 -17.68 -2.07 15.69
CA VAL A 205 -17.16 -3.29 16.32
C VAL A 205 -16.57 -2.99 17.69
N ASP A 206 -16.75 -3.93 18.62
CA ASP A 206 -16.23 -3.85 19.98
C ASP A 206 -15.01 -4.76 20.16
N CYS A 207 -13.95 -4.20 20.72
CA CYS A 207 -12.67 -4.87 20.95
C CYS A 207 -12.21 -4.70 22.41
N LEU A 208 -11.42 -5.65 22.89
CA LEU A 208 -10.80 -5.59 24.22
C LEU A 208 -9.31 -5.27 24.12
N PHE A 209 -8.82 -4.40 25.01
CA PHE A 209 -7.41 -4.10 25.14
C PHE A 209 -7.00 -3.87 26.60
N HIS A 210 -5.71 -3.97 26.89
CA HIS A 210 -5.14 -3.78 28.21
C HIS A 210 -3.76 -3.14 28.11
N GLU A 211 -3.35 -2.31 29.07
CA GLU A 211 -2.06 -1.59 29.00
C GLU A 211 -0.84 -2.50 28.84
N ASN A 212 -0.84 -3.65 29.52
CA ASN A 212 0.29 -4.57 29.50
C ASN A 212 0.30 -5.52 28.30
N GLN A 213 -0.84 -5.70 27.62
CA GLN A 213 -0.99 -6.69 26.54
C GLN A 213 -1.30 -6.05 25.18
N GLY A 214 -1.66 -4.77 25.15
CA GLY A 214 -2.20 -4.13 23.96
C GLY A 214 -3.56 -4.72 23.59
N LEU A 215 -3.79 -4.93 22.30
CA LEU A 215 -4.99 -5.58 21.80
C LEU A 215 -5.01 -7.07 22.20
N LEU A 216 -6.07 -7.51 22.89
CA LEU A 216 -6.14 -8.91 23.35
C LEU A 216 -6.26 -9.91 22.20
N ASP A 217 -5.64 -11.08 22.33
CA ASP A 217 -5.89 -12.22 21.44
C ASP A 217 -7.12 -13.01 21.93
N CYS A 218 -8.32 -12.55 21.56
CA CYS A 218 -9.58 -13.16 21.97
C CYS A 218 -10.56 -13.38 20.79
N PRO A 219 -11.58 -14.26 20.95
CA PRO A 219 -12.59 -14.50 19.92
C PRO A 219 -13.30 -13.22 19.47
N ARG A 220 -13.60 -12.30 20.39
CA ARG A 220 -14.25 -11.01 20.10
C ARG A 220 -13.42 -10.15 19.13
N ASN A 221 -12.13 -9.97 19.39
CA ASN A 221 -11.27 -9.16 18.54
C ASN A 221 -11.09 -9.78 17.14
N LYS A 222 -11.03 -11.13 17.07
CA LYS A 222 -11.01 -11.87 15.79
C LYS A 222 -12.33 -11.69 15.01
N GLU A 223 -13.45 -11.74 15.71
CA GLU A 223 -14.78 -11.52 15.14
C GLU A 223 -14.93 -10.07 14.65
N ALA A 224 -14.45 -9.08 15.40
CA ALA A 224 -14.45 -7.67 15.01
C ALA A 224 -13.77 -7.46 13.66
N VAL A 225 -12.57 -8.03 13.48
CA VAL A 225 -11.87 -8.02 12.18
C VAL A 225 -12.76 -8.69 11.12
N GLY A 226 -13.27 -9.90 11.36
CA GLY A 226 -14.15 -10.62 10.43
C GLY A 226 -15.42 -9.85 10.03
N THR A 227 -16.01 -9.11 10.95
CA THR A 227 -17.18 -8.26 10.71
C THR A 227 -16.83 -7.07 9.81
N ILE A 228 -15.66 -6.45 9.98
CA ILE A 228 -15.18 -5.42 9.06
C ILE A 228 -14.98 -5.98 7.65
N TRP A 229 -14.33 -7.14 7.52
CA TRP A 229 -14.17 -7.81 6.21
C TRP A 229 -15.53 -8.05 5.53
N ARG A 230 -16.49 -8.64 6.24
CA ARG A 230 -17.84 -8.90 5.72
C ARG A 230 -18.61 -7.61 5.38
N GLY A 231 -18.63 -6.64 6.29
CA GLY A 231 -19.37 -5.39 6.11
C GLY A 231 -18.81 -4.53 4.98
N LEU A 232 -17.51 -4.62 4.75
CA LEU A 232 -16.86 -4.02 3.61
C LEU A 232 -16.93 -4.93 2.37
N ASN A 233 -17.57 -6.09 2.41
CA ASN A 233 -17.69 -7.02 1.28
C ASN A 233 -16.32 -7.44 0.71
N ILE A 234 -15.32 -7.56 1.59
CA ILE A 234 -14.02 -8.09 1.27
C ILE A 234 -14.03 -9.52 1.77
N GLN A 235 -13.84 -10.47 0.85
CA GLN A 235 -13.76 -11.86 1.23
C GLN A 235 -12.46 -12.07 1.99
N PRO A 236 -12.47 -12.46 3.29
CA PRO A 236 -11.26 -13.02 3.86
C PRO A 236 -10.90 -14.20 2.97
N LYS A 237 -9.69 -14.21 2.42
CA LYS A 237 -9.18 -15.40 1.72
C LYS A 237 -9.07 -16.50 2.78
N ASN A 238 -10.16 -17.22 2.99
CA ASN A 238 -10.21 -18.24 4.01
C ASN A 238 -9.10 -19.25 3.71
N LYS A 239 -8.28 -19.52 4.73
CA LYS A 239 -7.45 -20.72 4.84
C LYS A 239 -8.23 -21.86 4.20
N ILE A 240 -7.60 -22.55 3.23
CA ILE A 240 -8.14 -23.74 2.56
C ILE A 240 -8.77 -24.63 3.64
N THR A 241 -10.08 -24.54 3.80
CA THR A 241 -10.83 -25.43 4.66
C THR A 241 -11.20 -26.57 3.74
N THR A 242 -10.56 -27.69 4.02
CA THR A 242 -10.54 -28.97 3.30
C THR A 242 -11.91 -29.57 2.97
N LYS A 243 -13.04 -28.89 3.22
CA LYS A 243 -14.38 -29.43 2.98
C LYS A 243 -14.94 -29.17 1.59
N HIS A 244 -14.41 -28.21 0.83
CA HIS A 244 -14.95 -27.91 -0.52
C HIS A 244 -14.35 -28.81 -1.62
N TRP A 245 -13.19 -29.44 -1.39
CA TRP A 245 -12.53 -30.29 -2.39
C TRP A 245 -13.17 -31.69 -2.53
N PHE A 246 -13.95 -32.17 -1.56
CA PHE A 246 -14.38 -33.57 -1.51
C PHE A 246 -15.63 -33.91 -2.33
N LYS A 247 -16.31 -32.96 -2.97
CA LYS A 247 -17.54 -33.27 -3.71
C LYS A 247 -17.37 -33.52 -5.21
N ASP A 248 -16.30 -33.02 -5.84
CA ASP A 248 -16.24 -33.02 -7.30
C ASP A 248 -15.06 -33.78 -7.91
N THR A 249 -14.49 -34.77 -7.21
CA THR A 249 -13.50 -35.64 -7.83
C THR A 249 -13.82 -37.11 -7.57
N LYS A 250 -14.52 -37.72 -8.54
CA LYS A 250 -14.37 -39.15 -8.80
C LYS A 250 -12.91 -39.36 -9.19
N MET A 251 -12.10 -39.93 -8.31
CA MET A 251 -10.69 -40.21 -8.59
C MET A 251 -10.49 -41.69 -8.88
N ASP A 252 -10.11 -41.92 -10.13
CA ASP A 252 -9.39 -43.08 -10.65
C ASP A 252 -7.91 -43.02 -10.23
N ASP A 253 -7.22 -44.14 -10.37
CA ASP A 253 -6.02 -44.56 -9.65
C ASP A 253 -4.66 -43.96 -10.12
N GLY A 254 -3.65 -44.16 -9.26
CA GLY A 254 -2.25 -44.28 -9.67
C GLY A 254 -1.39 -43.01 -9.75
N SER A 255 -1.77 -41.99 -10.52
CA SER A 255 -0.81 -40.96 -10.96
C SER A 255 -0.55 -39.81 -9.96
N THR A 256 -1.47 -39.52 -9.05
CA THR A 256 -1.46 -38.29 -8.23
C THR A 256 -0.68 -38.40 -6.91
N ALA A 257 -0.40 -39.63 -6.45
CA ALA A 257 0.26 -39.86 -5.17
C ALA A 257 1.77 -39.55 -5.19
N SER A 258 2.42 -39.69 -6.34
CA SER A 258 3.84 -39.38 -6.54
C SER A 258 4.07 -37.86 -6.59
N GLU A 259 3.20 -37.12 -7.27
CA GLU A 259 3.23 -35.66 -7.36
C GLU A 259 2.93 -35.02 -6.00
N LEU A 260 1.94 -35.52 -5.26
CA LEU A 260 1.63 -35.01 -3.92
C LEU A 260 2.78 -35.22 -2.92
N LYS A 261 3.49 -36.35 -3.01
CA LYS A 261 4.70 -36.61 -2.22
C LYS A 261 5.84 -35.67 -2.60
N LYS A 262 6.00 -35.38 -3.90
CA LYS A 262 7.02 -34.45 -4.40
C LYS A 262 6.74 -33.01 -3.94
N SER A 263 5.51 -32.54 -4.06
CA SER A 263 5.10 -31.21 -3.61
C SER A 263 5.20 -31.06 -2.09
N LYS A 264 4.83 -32.10 -1.32
CA LYS A 264 4.98 -32.07 0.15
C LYS A 264 6.44 -31.97 0.59
N LYS A 265 7.33 -32.75 -0.04
CA LYS A 265 8.77 -32.67 0.21
C LYS A 265 9.35 -31.29 -0.12
N GLN A 266 8.86 -30.65 -1.17
CA GLN A 266 9.29 -29.31 -1.57
C GLN A 266 8.84 -28.23 -0.58
N VAL A 267 7.61 -28.35 -0.05
CA VAL A 267 7.10 -27.47 1.02
C VAL A 267 7.89 -27.64 2.32
N ASP A 268 8.24 -28.87 2.68
CA ASP A 268 9.00 -29.13 3.91
C ASP A 268 10.45 -28.61 3.79
N ALA A 269 11.05 -28.66 2.59
CA ALA A 269 12.35 -28.04 2.31
C ALA A 269 12.30 -26.51 2.44
N LEU A 270 11.30 -25.86 1.82
CA LEU A 270 11.13 -24.40 1.90
C LEU A 270 10.85 -23.91 3.32
N LYS A 271 10.13 -24.69 4.13
CA LYS A 271 9.93 -24.37 5.55
C LYS A 271 11.23 -24.40 6.35
N LYS A 272 12.14 -25.31 6.01
CA LYS A 272 13.44 -25.41 6.67
C LYS A 272 14.34 -24.22 6.33
N GLU A 273 14.39 -23.83 5.05
CA GLU A 273 15.10 -22.62 4.60
C GLU A 273 14.54 -21.35 5.25
N LEU A 274 13.21 -21.25 5.39
CA LEU A 274 12.57 -20.13 6.07
C LEU A 274 12.92 -20.08 7.57
N GLN A 275 13.10 -21.23 8.21
CA GLN A 275 13.48 -21.29 9.62
C GLN A 275 14.95 -20.88 9.81
N GLU A 276 15.85 -21.31 8.92
CA GLU A 276 17.27 -20.95 8.95
C GLU A 276 17.46 -19.43 8.74
N THR A 277 16.80 -18.85 7.73
CA THR A 277 16.84 -17.39 7.49
C THR A 277 16.27 -16.57 8.65
N LYS A 278 15.28 -17.10 9.37
CA LYS A 278 14.74 -16.46 10.57
C LYS A 278 15.78 -16.43 11.71
N CYS A 279 16.51 -17.52 11.92
CA CYS A 279 17.58 -17.57 12.91
C CYS A 279 18.72 -16.60 12.57
N ASP A 280 19.09 -16.48 11.29
CA ASP A 280 20.13 -15.53 10.86
C ASP A 280 19.71 -14.07 11.10
N LEU A 281 18.44 -13.73 10.85
CA LEU A 281 17.87 -12.41 11.14
C LEU A 281 17.89 -12.08 12.64
N GLU A 282 17.59 -13.05 13.49
CA GLU A 282 17.64 -12.87 14.95
C GLU A 282 19.07 -12.62 15.44
N VAL A 283 20.06 -13.34 14.89
CA VAL A 283 21.48 -13.13 15.20
C VAL A 283 21.95 -11.75 14.72
N LEU A 284 21.58 -11.34 13.50
CA LEU A 284 21.93 -10.03 12.97
C LEU A 284 21.30 -8.89 13.81
N ASN A 285 20.07 -9.07 14.27
CA ASN A 285 19.39 -8.12 15.14
C ASN A 285 20.11 -7.98 16.50
N GLN A 286 20.56 -9.09 17.08
CA GLN A 286 21.37 -9.05 18.31
C GLN A 286 22.71 -8.33 18.10
N GLN A 287 23.36 -8.51 16.94
CA GLN A 287 24.59 -7.79 16.60
C GLN A 287 24.36 -6.28 16.42
N CYS A 288 23.23 -5.87 15.82
CA CYS A 288 22.85 -4.47 15.72
C CYS A 288 22.66 -3.82 17.10
N VAL A 289 21.94 -4.49 18.00
CA VAL A 289 21.73 -3.99 19.39
C VAL A 289 23.06 -3.81 20.12
N TYR A 290 24.00 -4.76 19.98
CA TYR A 290 25.32 -4.64 20.61
C TYR A 290 26.14 -3.48 20.03
N LYS A 291 26.05 -3.25 18.71
CA LYS A 291 26.73 -2.14 18.05
C LYS A 291 26.17 -0.77 18.48
N ASP A 292 24.86 -0.67 18.66
CA ASP A 292 24.22 0.57 19.12
C ASP A 292 24.62 0.91 20.57
N GLU A 293 24.77 -0.10 21.42
CA GLU A 293 25.26 0.09 22.80
C GLU A 293 26.73 0.56 22.82
N LEU A 294 27.58 0.04 21.94
CA LEU A 294 28.97 0.52 21.81
C LEU A 294 29.02 1.96 21.27
N LEU A 295 28.16 2.32 20.33
CA LEU A 295 28.06 3.69 19.84
C LEU A 295 27.68 4.65 20.97
N LYS A 296 26.73 4.26 21.81
CA LYS A 296 26.34 5.03 22.99
C LYS A 296 27.49 5.22 24.00
N GLN A 297 28.28 4.17 24.24
CA GLN A 297 29.46 4.28 25.12
C GLN A 297 30.55 5.19 24.53
N ILE A 298 30.73 5.18 23.20
CA ILE A 298 31.65 6.08 22.51
C ILE A 298 31.19 7.54 22.65
N ASP A 299 29.89 7.81 22.49
CA ASP A 299 29.32 9.15 22.65
C ASP A 299 29.47 9.66 24.09
N GLU A 300 29.22 8.80 25.10
CA GLU A 300 29.42 9.13 26.52
C GLU A 300 30.89 9.43 26.86
N LEU A 301 31.84 8.70 26.27
CA LEU A 301 33.27 8.95 26.44
C LEU A 301 33.70 10.27 25.79
N ASN A 302 33.21 10.55 24.58
CA ASN A 302 33.50 11.81 23.88
C ASN A 302 32.94 13.02 24.64
N GLN A 303 31.78 12.88 25.27
CA GLN A 303 31.19 13.92 26.11
C GLN A 303 32.05 14.21 27.35
N LYS A 304 32.53 13.16 28.04
CA LYS A 304 33.45 13.31 29.18
C LYS A 304 34.79 13.91 28.80
N LEU A 305 35.31 13.58 27.62
CA LEU A 305 36.58 14.11 27.12
C LEU A 305 36.47 15.62 26.77
N GLY A 306 35.32 16.05 26.25
CA GLY A 306 35.05 17.47 25.99
C GLY A 306 34.87 18.33 27.24
N GLU A 307 34.50 17.73 28.37
CA GLU A 307 34.39 18.41 29.67
C GLU A 307 35.76 18.58 30.37
N THR A 308 36.75 17.72 30.06
CA THR A 308 38.11 17.81 30.61
C THR A 308 39.01 18.87 29.95
N ASP A 309 38.60 19.46 28.82
CA ASP A 309 39.35 20.54 28.15
C ASP A 309 39.07 21.94 28.73
N PHE A 310 38.28 22.05 29.81
CA PHE A 310 37.89 23.32 30.44
C PHE A 310 38.22 23.44 31.96
N GLN A 311 39.12 22.60 32.49
CA GLN A 311 39.73 22.77 33.82
C GLN A 311 41.24 22.96 33.73
#